data_AF-A0A1C3IM62-F1
#
_entry.id   AF-A0A1C3IM62-F1
#
_cell.length_a   1.000
_cell.length_b   1.000
_cell.length_c   1.000
_cell.angle_alpha   90.00
_cell.angle_beta   90.00
_cell.angle_gamma   90.00
#
_symmetry.space_group_name_H-M   'P 1'
#
loop_
_entity.id
_entity.type
_entity.pdbx_description
1 polymer ?
#
loop_
_entity_poly.entity_id
_entity_poly.type
_entity_poly.pdbx_seq_one_letter_code
_entity_poly.pdbx_strand_id
1 'polypeptide(L)'
;MFDAAVESVQVSVDPEIQDWDLPEPELAVESELLAEAVETEVVETEALVTEHIEVKATEPDLESPQIEPVTELETQAGGADQFTSWETTARTEDFQVLYFDVNGVTFAVPLDELGGIHRLEELSHIIGKPAWYLGLQTNRDSKLDVVDTAKWVMPEKLLCDDYKENYQYIVMLGESLWGLASTELKGTELLNTDKVRWRETAGKRPWLAGMVKEKMCALIHVEALTAMLNAGLDVKALG
;
A
#
# COMPACT_ATOMS: atom_id res chain seq x y z
N MET A 1 -72.97 -37.23 8.89
CA MET A 1 -72.11 -37.38 10.08
C MET A 1 -70.69 -37.13 9.61
N PHE A 2 -70.13 -36.02 10.07
CA PHE A 2 -68.73 -35.57 9.97
C PHE A 2 -68.19 -35.11 8.61
N ASP A 3 -68.36 -33.80 8.42
CA ASP A 3 -67.64 -32.89 7.53
C ASP A 3 -66.12 -32.92 7.75
N ALA A 4 -65.39 -32.75 6.65
CA ALA A 4 -63.96 -32.46 6.64
C ALA A 4 -63.74 -30.97 6.93
N ALA A 5 -63.12 -30.65 8.07
CA ALA A 5 -62.63 -29.30 8.36
C ALA A 5 -61.10 -29.32 8.35
N VAL A 6 -60.55 -28.60 7.38
CA VAL A 6 -59.12 -28.29 7.21
C VAL A 6 -58.77 -27.24 8.25
N GLU A 7 -57.92 -27.59 9.20
CA GLU A 7 -57.43 -26.65 10.22
C GLU A 7 -56.27 -25.83 9.64
N SER A 8 -56.43 -24.51 9.69
CA SER A 8 -55.55 -23.51 9.11
C SER A 8 -54.47 -23.12 10.11
N VAL A 9 -53.21 -23.45 9.80
CA VAL A 9 -52.05 -22.98 10.56
C VAL A 9 -51.68 -21.59 10.07
N GLN A 10 -51.90 -20.58 10.90
CA GLN A 10 -51.58 -19.19 10.65
C GLN A 10 -50.09 -18.92 10.93
N VAL A 11 -49.42 -18.35 9.94
CA VAL A 11 -48.06 -17.78 10.01
C VAL A 11 -48.10 -16.53 10.89
N SER A 12 -47.32 -16.55 11.98
CA SER A 12 -47.09 -15.39 12.84
C SER A 12 -45.92 -14.58 12.27
N VAL A 13 -46.19 -13.33 11.90
CA VAL A 13 -45.20 -12.32 11.55
C VAL A 13 -44.92 -11.54 12.83
N ASP A 14 -43.67 -11.53 13.28
CA ASP A 14 -43.22 -10.78 14.45
C ASP A 14 -42.49 -9.51 13.96
N PRO A 15 -42.98 -8.30 14.28
CA PRO A 15 -42.28 -7.05 14.02
C PRO A 15 -41.73 -6.43 15.32
N GLU A 16 -40.50 -6.76 15.71
CA GLU A 16 -39.74 -5.97 16.68
C GLU A 16 -38.73 -5.06 15.96
N ILE A 17 -39.21 -3.87 15.59
CA ILE A 17 -38.40 -2.69 15.31
C ILE A 17 -38.08 -2.07 16.66
N GLN A 18 -36.82 -2.16 17.10
CA GLN A 18 -36.34 -1.41 18.26
C GLN A 18 -35.88 -0.02 17.81
N ASP A 19 -36.73 0.97 18.08
CA ASP A 19 -36.38 2.38 18.25
C ASP A 19 -35.21 2.52 19.23
N TRP A 20 -34.09 3.09 18.75
CA TRP A 20 -33.04 3.62 19.61
C TRP A 20 -32.79 5.07 19.24
N ASP A 21 -33.51 5.94 19.94
CA ASP A 21 -33.35 7.38 20.06
C ASP A 21 -31.90 7.73 20.46
N LEU A 22 -31.15 8.34 19.55
CA LEU A 22 -29.89 9.02 19.88
C LEU A 22 -29.90 10.42 19.26
N PRO A 23 -29.71 11.49 20.06
CA PRO A 23 -29.98 12.86 19.66
C PRO A 23 -29.00 13.42 18.63
N GLU A 24 -29.54 14.20 17.68
CA GLU A 24 -28.80 14.99 16.70
C GLU A 24 -27.90 16.04 17.39
N PRO A 25 -26.63 16.20 16.98
CA PRO A 25 -25.80 17.28 17.49
C PRO A 25 -26.27 18.63 16.90
N GLU A 26 -26.80 19.48 17.78
CA GLU A 26 -27.20 20.86 17.47
C GLU A 26 -26.01 21.70 17.00
N LEU A 27 -26.21 22.32 15.84
CA LEU A 27 -25.41 23.41 15.31
C LEU A 27 -25.58 24.64 16.22
N ALA A 28 -24.59 24.91 17.07
CA ALA A 28 -24.46 26.18 17.77
C ALA A 28 -23.32 27.00 17.16
N VAL A 29 -23.72 28.04 16.43
CA VAL A 29 -22.88 29.12 15.92
C VAL A 29 -22.71 30.12 17.06
N GLU A 30 -21.50 30.27 17.60
CA GLU A 30 -21.16 31.41 18.46
C GLU A 30 -19.81 31.98 18.06
N SER A 31 -19.92 33.00 17.21
CA SER A 31 -18.94 34.03 17.00
C SER A 31 -18.88 34.94 18.22
N GLU A 32 -17.76 34.98 18.96
CA GLU A 32 -17.39 36.17 19.71
C GLU A 32 -15.91 36.50 19.49
N LEU A 33 -15.75 37.70 18.96
CA LEU A 33 -14.52 38.46 18.82
C LEU A 33 -14.07 38.90 20.21
N LEU A 34 -12.81 38.65 20.55
CA LEU A 34 -12.11 39.42 21.57
C LEU A 34 -10.66 39.61 21.14
N ALA A 35 -10.46 40.76 20.48
CA ALA A 35 -9.20 41.45 20.42
C ALA A 35 -8.90 42.08 21.78
N GLU A 36 -7.69 41.90 22.30
CA GLU A 36 -6.81 42.92 22.91
C GLU A 36 -5.52 42.20 23.37
N ALA A 37 -4.42 42.32 22.63
CA ALA A 37 -3.32 43.27 22.82
C ALA A 37 -2.40 42.98 24.02
N VAL A 38 -1.15 42.59 23.74
CA VAL A 38 0.05 42.96 24.52
C VAL A 38 1.26 43.09 23.56
N GLU A 39 1.66 44.35 23.34
CA GLU A 39 2.99 44.91 23.01
C GLU A 39 4.15 44.23 23.77
N THR A 40 5.44 44.15 23.42
CA THR A 40 6.36 44.88 22.53
C THR A 40 7.73 44.18 22.70
N GLU A 41 8.51 44.00 21.61
CA GLU A 41 9.99 44.13 21.55
C GLU A 41 10.39 43.84 20.09
N VAL A 42 10.48 44.83 19.20
CA VAL A 42 11.65 45.71 18.92
C VAL A 42 13.00 44.99 18.97
N VAL A 43 13.43 44.42 17.84
CA VAL A 43 14.85 44.55 17.41
C VAL A 43 14.87 44.74 15.89
N GLU A 44 15.03 46.01 15.54
CA GLU A 44 15.51 46.50 14.26
C GLU A 44 17.03 46.24 14.19
N THR A 45 17.49 45.63 13.11
CA THR A 45 18.88 45.83 12.67
C THR A 45 18.93 45.75 11.16
N GLU A 46 18.84 46.93 10.54
CA GLU A 46 19.31 47.19 9.19
C GLU A 46 20.83 46.93 9.12
N ALA A 47 21.28 46.26 8.05
CA ALA A 47 22.54 46.58 7.37
C ALA A 47 22.66 45.76 6.07
N LEU A 48 22.13 46.34 4.99
CA LEU A 48 22.86 46.63 3.74
C LEU A 48 24.22 45.93 3.57
N VAL A 49 24.31 44.91 2.70
CA VAL A 49 25.45 44.71 1.78
C VAL A 49 24.95 44.01 0.50
N THR A 50 24.64 44.81 -0.51
CA THR A 50 24.71 44.42 -1.92
C THR A 50 26.12 44.73 -2.41
N GLU A 51 26.90 43.72 -2.80
CA GLU A 51 27.99 43.91 -3.75
C GLU A 51 28.32 42.61 -4.51
N HIS A 52 27.87 42.59 -5.77
CA HIS A 52 28.54 42.08 -6.96
C HIS A 52 29.46 40.85 -6.83
N ILE A 53 28.97 39.69 -7.29
CA ILE A 53 29.83 38.70 -7.96
C ILE A 53 29.40 38.63 -9.42
N GLU A 54 30.17 39.36 -10.21
CA GLU A 54 30.19 39.38 -11.67
C GLU A 54 30.84 38.08 -12.16
N VAL A 55 30.06 37.06 -12.50
CA VAL A 55 30.55 35.91 -13.28
C VAL A 55 30.20 36.15 -14.74
N LYS A 56 31.10 36.91 -15.36
CA LYS A 56 31.47 36.93 -16.77
C LYS A 56 30.84 35.81 -17.61
N ALA A 57 29.95 36.21 -18.50
CA ALA A 57 29.56 35.46 -19.69
C ALA A 57 30.81 35.08 -20.49
N THR A 58 30.91 33.80 -20.85
CA THR A 58 31.80 33.32 -21.90
C THR A 58 31.03 32.21 -22.61
N GLU A 59 30.33 32.60 -23.66
CA GLU A 59 30.12 31.73 -24.82
C GLU A 59 31.49 31.59 -25.50
N PRO A 60 31.89 30.37 -25.86
CA PRO A 60 31.79 30.05 -27.28
C PRO A 60 31.45 28.58 -27.60
N ASP A 61 31.01 28.44 -28.84
CA ASP A 61 31.18 27.29 -29.73
C ASP A 61 30.31 26.04 -29.56
N LEU A 62 29.28 26.03 -30.41
CA LEU A 62 28.73 24.91 -31.15
C LEU A 62 29.79 23.86 -31.54
N GLU A 63 29.83 22.74 -30.84
CA GLU A 63 30.20 21.46 -31.42
C GLU A 63 29.27 20.38 -30.87
N SER A 64 28.39 19.89 -31.74
CA SER A 64 27.53 18.74 -31.54
C SER A 64 28.35 17.45 -31.39
N PRO A 65 28.24 16.70 -30.29
CA PRO A 65 28.61 15.29 -30.28
C PRO A 65 27.39 14.49 -30.73
N GLN A 66 27.63 13.68 -31.75
CA GLN A 66 26.67 12.82 -32.40
C GLN A 66 26.03 11.86 -31.39
N ILE A 67 24.70 11.71 -31.52
CA ILE A 67 23.92 10.68 -30.87
C ILE A 67 24.37 9.34 -31.46
N GLU A 68 25.25 8.63 -30.77
CA GLU A 68 25.43 7.20 -30.99
C GLU A 68 24.28 6.46 -30.27
N PRO A 69 23.49 5.63 -30.97
CA PRO A 69 22.49 4.80 -30.29
C PRO A 69 23.24 3.78 -29.44
N VAL A 70 23.20 3.95 -28.12
CA VAL A 70 23.64 2.91 -27.18
C VAL A 70 22.75 1.70 -27.39
N THR A 71 23.37 0.73 -28.06
CA THR A 71 22.94 -0.61 -28.37
C THR A 71 22.19 -1.27 -27.22
N GLU A 72 21.04 -1.85 -27.55
CA GLU A 72 20.30 -2.82 -26.73
C GLU A 72 21.27 -3.87 -26.18
N LEU A 73 21.50 -3.84 -24.87
CA LEU A 73 22.23 -4.87 -24.18
C LEU A 73 21.23 -5.94 -23.74
N GLU A 74 20.87 -6.81 -24.69
CA GLU A 74 20.32 -8.13 -24.39
C GLU A 74 21.29 -8.84 -23.45
N THR A 75 20.97 -8.89 -22.16
CA THR A 75 21.73 -9.66 -21.18
C THR A 75 20.90 -10.86 -20.76
N GLN A 76 21.17 -11.96 -21.48
CA GLN A 76 21.19 -13.35 -21.05
C GLN A 76 20.28 -13.70 -19.86
N ALA A 77 19.12 -14.23 -20.20
CA ALA A 77 18.28 -15.03 -19.33
C ALA A 77 19.09 -16.13 -18.63
N GLY A 78 19.13 -16.07 -17.30
CA GLY A 78 19.74 -17.07 -16.45
C GLY A 78 19.09 -17.03 -15.08
N GLY A 79 17.85 -17.50 -14.98
CA GLY A 79 17.10 -17.63 -13.72
C GLY A 79 15.62 -17.24 -13.78
N ALA A 80 15.20 -16.51 -14.82
CA ALA A 80 13.83 -15.98 -14.93
C ALA A 80 12.80 -16.94 -15.56
N ASP A 81 13.21 -18.16 -15.96
CA ASP A 81 12.36 -19.06 -16.75
C ASP A 81 11.31 -19.83 -15.93
N GLN A 82 11.17 -19.52 -14.64
CA GLN A 82 10.07 -20.05 -13.80
C GLN A 82 8.87 -19.09 -13.74
N PHE A 83 8.97 -17.89 -14.33
CA PHE A 83 7.88 -16.90 -14.41
C PHE A 83 7.75 -16.37 -15.84
N THR A 84 7.34 -17.26 -16.75
CA THR A 84 7.12 -16.94 -18.17
C THR A 84 5.79 -16.22 -18.45
N SER A 85 5.02 -15.85 -17.42
CA SER A 85 3.77 -15.09 -17.57
C SER A 85 3.72 -13.85 -16.68
N TRP A 86 4.77 -13.04 -16.70
CA TRP A 86 4.61 -11.66 -16.22
C TRP A 86 3.73 -10.91 -17.24
N GLU A 87 2.48 -10.69 -16.87
CA GLU A 87 1.55 -9.85 -17.62
C GLU A 87 1.51 -8.45 -17.00
N THR A 88 1.30 -7.44 -17.83
CA THR A 88 1.17 -6.08 -17.32
C THR A 88 -0.15 -5.90 -16.60
N THR A 89 -0.13 -5.33 -15.40
CA THR A 89 -1.34 -4.93 -14.67
C THR A 89 -1.79 -3.50 -15.03
N ALA A 90 -1.28 -2.95 -16.14
CA ALA A 90 -1.63 -1.61 -16.57
C ALA A 90 -3.14 -1.55 -16.85
N ARG A 91 -3.83 -0.73 -16.05
CA ARG A 91 -5.27 -0.49 -16.18
C ARG A 91 -5.53 0.66 -17.13
N THR A 92 -6.66 0.61 -17.83
CA THR A 92 -7.15 1.70 -18.70
C THR A 92 -8.05 2.69 -17.97
N GLU A 93 -8.69 2.26 -16.88
CA GLU A 93 -9.64 3.06 -16.10
C GLU A 93 -9.12 3.30 -14.68
N ASP A 94 -9.55 4.42 -14.09
CA ASP A 94 -9.22 4.79 -12.72
C ASP A 94 -9.79 3.76 -11.74
N PHE A 95 -9.04 3.45 -10.70
CA PHE A 95 -9.34 2.35 -9.79
C PHE A 95 -9.06 2.74 -8.34
N GLN A 96 -9.78 2.14 -7.40
CA GLN A 96 -9.55 2.40 -5.98
C GLN A 96 -8.35 1.59 -5.50
N VAL A 97 -7.47 2.24 -4.72
CA VAL A 97 -6.32 1.61 -4.08
C VAL A 97 -6.36 1.82 -2.58
N LEU A 98 -5.86 0.83 -1.84
CA LEU A 98 -5.58 0.91 -0.42
C LEU A 98 -4.11 1.27 -0.25
N TYR A 99 -3.86 2.36 0.47
CA TYR A 99 -2.52 2.71 0.92
C TYR A 99 -2.27 2.16 2.32
N PHE A 100 -1.09 1.56 2.52
CA PHE A 100 -0.63 1.10 3.81
C PHE A 100 0.87 1.32 3.98
N ASP A 101 1.30 1.49 5.23
CA ASP A 101 2.70 1.69 5.59
C ASP A 101 3.30 0.43 6.19
N VAL A 102 4.52 0.14 5.78
CA VAL A 102 5.34 -0.90 6.38
C VAL A 102 6.71 -0.31 6.68
N ASN A 103 7.00 -0.08 7.96
CA ASN A 103 8.28 0.43 8.42
C ASN A 103 8.74 1.71 7.68
N GLY A 104 7.81 2.66 7.46
CA GLY A 104 8.08 3.95 6.80
C GLY A 104 8.05 3.90 5.27
N VAL A 105 7.62 2.79 4.68
CA VAL A 105 7.43 2.64 3.24
C VAL A 105 5.95 2.47 2.95
N THR A 106 5.43 3.35 2.10
CA THR A 106 4.04 3.26 1.64
C THR A 106 3.92 2.34 0.43
N PHE A 107 2.88 1.52 0.45
CA PHE A 107 2.46 0.63 -0.64
C PHE A 107 1.04 0.95 -1.07
N ALA A 108 0.72 0.60 -2.30
CA ALA A 108 -0.63 0.66 -2.86
C ALA A 108 -1.03 -0.74 -3.35
N VAL A 109 -2.22 -1.19 -2.96
CA VAL A 109 -2.86 -2.41 -3.47
C VAL A 109 -4.23 -2.04 -4.05
N PRO A 110 -4.56 -2.45 -5.28
CA PRO A 110 -5.90 -2.28 -5.84
C PRO A 110 -6.97 -2.96 -5.01
N LEU A 111 -8.09 -2.28 -4.75
CA LEU A 111 -9.17 -2.82 -3.92
C LEU A 111 -9.87 -4.04 -4.54
N ASP A 112 -9.91 -4.11 -5.87
CA ASP A 112 -10.44 -5.26 -6.62
C ASP A 112 -9.60 -6.53 -6.43
N GLU A 113 -8.33 -6.39 -6.06
CA GLU A 113 -7.40 -7.50 -5.80
C GLU A 113 -7.13 -7.70 -4.29
N LEU A 114 -7.87 -6.99 -3.43
CA LEU A 114 -7.70 -7.07 -1.99
C LEU A 114 -8.60 -8.17 -1.40
N GLY A 115 -7.99 -9.17 -0.74
CA GLY A 115 -8.73 -10.26 -0.09
C GLY A 115 -9.42 -9.89 1.22
N GLY A 116 -9.10 -8.72 1.75
CA GLY A 116 -9.55 -8.24 3.06
C GLY A 116 -8.40 -7.71 3.91
N ILE A 117 -8.75 -7.21 5.09
CA ILE A 117 -7.79 -6.69 6.05
C ILE A 117 -8.15 -7.26 7.43
N HIS A 118 -7.17 -7.85 8.10
CA HIS A 118 -7.31 -8.36 9.46
C HIS A 118 -6.39 -7.61 10.42
N ARG A 119 -6.72 -7.61 11.70
CA ARG A 119 -5.76 -7.20 12.73
C ARG A 119 -4.76 -8.32 12.95
N LEU A 120 -3.49 -7.93 13.13
CA LEU A 120 -2.45 -8.86 13.53
C LEU A 120 -2.71 -9.27 14.99
N GLU A 121 -2.70 -10.57 15.22
CA GLU A 121 -2.81 -11.18 16.55
C GLU A 121 -1.60 -12.08 16.80
N GLU A 122 -1.71 -13.00 17.77
CA GLU A 122 -0.64 -13.94 18.07
C GLU A 122 -0.39 -14.89 16.88
N LEU A 123 0.87 -14.91 16.43
CA LEU A 123 1.30 -15.75 15.31
C LEU A 123 1.94 -17.04 15.80
N SER A 124 1.53 -18.16 15.21
CA SER A 124 2.20 -19.44 15.38
C SER A 124 3.41 -19.52 14.46
N HIS A 125 4.62 -19.53 15.04
CA HIS A 125 5.84 -19.68 14.26
C HIS A 125 6.06 -21.15 13.82
N ILE A 126 6.41 -21.36 12.55
CA ILE A 126 6.63 -22.70 11.99
C ILE A 126 8.12 -22.89 11.70
N ILE A 127 8.74 -23.84 12.39
CA ILE A 127 10.16 -24.18 12.21
C ILE A 127 10.39 -24.73 10.80
N GLY A 128 11.46 -24.27 10.15
CA GLY A 128 11.82 -24.68 8.79
C GLY A 128 11.18 -23.83 7.68
N LYS A 129 10.36 -22.84 8.04
CA LYS A 129 9.94 -21.80 7.09
C LYS A 129 11.07 -20.78 6.85
N PRO A 130 11.06 -20.10 5.69
CA PRO A 130 12.06 -19.09 5.38
C PRO A 130 11.96 -17.88 6.31
N ALA A 131 13.04 -17.12 6.43
CA ALA A 131 13.17 -16.06 7.41
C ALA A 131 12.23 -14.85 7.18
N TRP A 132 11.59 -14.78 6.01
CA TRP A 132 10.56 -13.81 5.66
C TRP A 132 9.14 -14.25 6.05
N TYR A 133 8.95 -15.51 6.45
CA TYR A 133 7.68 -15.98 6.97
C TYR A 133 7.57 -15.57 8.44
N LEU A 134 6.60 -14.71 8.75
CA LEU A 134 6.42 -14.19 10.10
C LEU A 134 5.73 -15.23 10.99
N GLY A 135 4.68 -15.87 10.47
CA GLY A 135 3.98 -16.93 11.17
C GLY A 135 2.59 -17.20 10.59
N LEU A 136 1.85 -18.06 11.29
CA LEU A 136 0.48 -18.41 10.95
C LEU A 136 -0.51 -17.82 11.95
N GLN A 137 -1.47 -17.05 11.46
CA GLN A 137 -2.62 -16.62 12.27
C GLN A 137 -3.83 -17.49 11.93
N THR A 138 -4.51 -18.03 12.94
CA THR A 138 -5.76 -18.77 12.75
C THR A 138 -6.88 -18.04 13.45
N ASN A 139 -7.81 -17.50 12.67
CA ASN A 139 -9.07 -16.95 13.15
C ASN A 139 -10.15 -18.05 13.12
N ARG A 140 -11.34 -17.76 13.66
CA ARG A 140 -12.45 -18.73 13.76
C ARG A 140 -12.82 -19.36 12.42
N ASP A 141 -12.77 -18.58 11.34
CA ASP A 141 -13.24 -18.97 10.01
C ASP A 141 -12.12 -18.98 8.95
N SER A 142 -10.90 -18.55 9.30
CA SER A 142 -9.81 -18.42 8.32
C SER A 142 -8.43 -18.68 8.91
N LYS A 143 -7.54 -19.16 8.06
CA LYS A 143 -6.13 -19.40 8.36
C LYS A 143 -5.30 -18.54 7.43
N LEU A 144 -4.44 -17.69 7.98
CA LEU A 144 -3.68 -16.67 7.26
C LEU A 144 -2.18 -16.95 7.45
N ASP A 145 -1.49 -17.11 6.33
CA ASP A 145 -0.03 -17.19 6.28
C ASP A 145 0.53 -15.78 6.20
N VAL A 146 1.16 -15.31 7.28
CA VAL A 146 1.60 -13.93 7.43
C VAL A 146 3.08 -13.82 7.08
N VAL A 147 3.39 -12.88 6.19
CA VAL A 147 4.74 -12.61 5.72
C VAL A 147 5.27 -11.29 6.23
N ASP A 148 6.57 -11.25 6.46
CA ASP A 148 7.31 -10.06 6.83
C ASP A 148 7.55 -9.18 5.59
N THR A 149 6.66 -8.21 5.39
CA THR A 149 6.68 -7.31 4.23
C THR A 149 7.93 -6.44 4.19
N ALA A 150 8.42 -5.93 5.33
CA ALA A 150 9.62 -5.10 5.35
C ALA A 150 10.85 -5.89 4.91
N LYS A 151 10.96 -7.14 5.36
CA LYS A 151 12.04 -8.05 4.97
C LYS A 151 11.95 -8.48 3.52
N TRP A 152 10.74 -8.60 2.97
CA TRP A 152 10.54 -8.85 1.55
C TRP A 152 10.99 -7.67 0.68
N VAL A 153 10.55 -6.47 1.03
CA VAL A 153 10.67 -5.33 0.11
C VAL A 153 11.99 -4.59 0.25
N MET A 154 12.50 -4.46 1.48
CA MET A 154 13.72 -3.70 1.78
C MET A 154 14.61 -4.41 2.82
N PRO A 155 15.04 -5.66 2.55
CA PRO A 155 15.90 -6.37 3.49
C PRO A 155 17.22 -5.62 3.80
N GLU A 156 17.69 -4.77 2.89
CA GLU A 156 18.90 -3.96 3.05
C GLU A 156 18.77 -2.82 4.06
N LYS A 157 17.54 -2.36 4.36
CA LYS A 157 17.30 -1.25 5.30
C LYS A 157 17.11 -1.71 6.74
N LEU A 158 17.02 -3.03 6.97
CA LEU A 158 16.76 -3.59 8.28
C LEU A 158 18.07 -3.74 9.06
N LEU A 159 18.17 -3.03 10.19
CA LEU A 159 19.31 -3.10 11.11
C LEU A 159 19.07 -4.10 12.26
N CYS A 160 17.82 -4.24 12.69
CA CYS A 160 17.35 -5.16 13.73
C CYS A 160 15.92 -5.63 13.40
N ASP A 161 15.37 -6.52 14.22
CA ASP A 161 14.03 -7.10 14.06
C ASP A 161 12.92 -6.37 14.85
N ASP A 162 13.25 -5.26 15.52
CA ASP A 162 12.32 -4.53 16.41
C ASP A 162 11.09 -3.98 15.67
N TYR A 163 11.22 -3.74 14.36
CA TYR A 163 10.11 -3.27 13.52
C TYR A 163 8.93 -4.25 13.49
N LYS A 164 9.15 -5.54 13.79
CA LYS A 164 8.10 -6.56 13.79
C LYS A 164 7.04 -6.32 14.86
N GLU A 165 7.42 -5.70 15.97
CA GLU A 165 6.49 -5.33 17.06
C GLU A 165 5.53 -4.21 16.65
N ASN A 166 5.89 -3.45 15.62
CA ASN A 166 5.05 -2.36 15.10
C ASN A 166 4.01 -2.85 14.09
N TYR A 167 4.00 -4.13 13.72
CA TYR A 167 2.97 -4.65 12.82
C TYR A 167 1.63 -4.76 13.55
N GLN A 168 0.59 -4.20 12.94
CA GLN A 168 -0.75 -4.13 13.52
C GLN A 168 -1.83 -4.73 12.61
N TYR A 169 -1.56 -4.83 11.31
CA TYR A 169 -2.54 -5.24 10.31
C TYR A 169 -1.97 -6.31 9.38
N ILE A 170 -2.85 -7.14 8.84
CA ILE A 170 -2.58 -8.11 7.79
C ILE A 170 -3.41 -7.70 6.57
N VAL A 171 -2.74 -7.39 5.47
CA VAL A 171 -3.37 -7.06 4.18
C VAL A 171 -3.38 -8.32 3.31
N MET A 172 -4.56 -8.85 3.01
CA MET A 172 -4.72 -10.12 2.28
C MET A 172 -4.59 -9.91 0.78
N LEU A 173 -3.87 -10.82 0.11
CA LEU A 173 -3.61 -10.78 -1.33
C LEU A 173 -4.64 -11.62 -2.10
N GLY A 174 -5.59 -10.97 -2.77
CA GLY A 174 -6.65 -11.63 -3.54
C GLY A 174 -7.37 -12.70 -2.75
N GLU A 175 -7.70 -13.82 -3.39
CA GLU A 175 -8.35 -14.98 -2.75
C GLU A 175 -7.34 -15.93 -2.07
N SER A 176 -6.08 -15.53 -1.93
CA SER A 176 -5.04 -16.38 -1.35
C SER A 176 -5.08 -16.39 0.19
N LEU A 177 -4.35 -17.35 0.78
CA LEU A 177 -4.14 -17.38 2.23
C LEU A 177 -3.03 -16.43 2.69
N TRP A 178 -2.35 -15.76 1.75
CA TRP A 178 -1.21 -14.92 2.05
C TRP A 178 -1.63 -13.53 2.52
N GLY A 179 -1.03 -13.12 3.64
CA GLY A 179 -1.24 -11.82 4.25
C GLY A 179 0.07 -11.07 4.44
N LEU A 180 0.12 -9.82 3.99
CA LEU A 180 1.23 -8.91 4.19
C LEU A 180 1.11 -8.23 5.56
N ALA A 181 2.12 -8.41 6.43
CA ALA A 181 2.18 -7.66 7.68
C ALA A 181 2.41 -6.16 7.39
N SER A 182 1.61 -5.33 8.04
CA SER A 182 1.60 -3.88 7.86
C SER A 182 1.57 -3.15 9.20
N THR A 183 2.26 -2.00 9.25
CA THR A 183 2.35 -1.15 10.44
C THR A 183 1.09 -0.29 10.59
N GLU A 184 0.58 0.26 9.49
CA GLU A 184 -0.54 1.20 9.50
C GLU A 184 -1.32 1.16 8.18
N LEU A 185 -2.63 1.40 8.23
CA LEU A 185 -3.48 1.61 7.05
C LEU A 185 -3.68 3.12 6.86
N LYS A 186 -3.28 3.64 5.70
CA LYS A 186 -3.42 5.07 5.35
C LYS A 186 -4.79 5.41 4.73
N GLY A 187 -5.57 4.39 4.36
CA GLY A 187 -6.91 4.55 3.79
C GLY A 187 -6.94 4.32 2.28
N THR A 188 -8.12 4.53 1.68
CA THR A 188 -8.38 4.24 0.28
C THR A 188 -8.53 5.53 -0.53
N GLU A 189 -8.13 5.50 -1.80
CA GLU A 189 -8.26 6.64 -2.71
C GLU A 189 -8.49 6.16 -4.14
N LEU A 190 -9.12 7.00 -4.97
CA LEU A 190 -9.20 6.77 -6.40
C LEU A 190 -7.86 7.15 -7.06
N LEU A 191 -7.17 6.16 -7.62
CA LEU A 191 -5.90 6.34 -8.32
C LEU A 191 -6.14 6.41 -9.83
N ASN A 192 -5.71 7.51 -10.42
CA ASN A 192 -5.71 7.67 -11.86
C ASN A 192 -4.54 6.94 -12.52
N THR A 193 -4.80 6.25 -13.62
CA THR A 193 -3.83 5.39 -14.30
C THR A 193 -2.62 6.15 -14.86
N ASP A 194 -2.79 7.41 -15.26
CA ASP A 194 -1.71 8.28 -15.77
C ASP A 194 -0.71 8.69 -14.67
N LYS A 195 -1.17 8.64 -13.41
CA LYS A 195 -0.35 8.92 -12.22
C LYS A 195 0.53 7.73 -11.82
N VAL A 196 0.37 6.59 -12.49
CA VAL A 196 1.19 5.40 -12.29
C VAL A 196 2.23 5.31 -13.39
N ARG A 197 3.49 5.19 -12.99
CA ARG A 197 4.55 4.75 -13.90
C ARG A 197 4.58 3.22 -13.89
N TRP A 198 3.83 2.63 -14.82
CA TRP A 198 3.75 1.18 -15.01
C TRP A 198 5.10 0.61 -15.48
N ARG A 199 5.32 -0.67 -15.19
CA ARG A 199 6.48 -1.40 -15.67
C ARG A 199 6.09 -2.25 -16.88
N GLU A 200 6.91 -2.20 -17.91
CA GLU A 200 6.75 -3.02 -19.12
C GLU A 200 7.34 -4.43 -18.90
N THR A 201 8.25 -4.60 -17.94
CA THR A 201 8.93 -5.87 -17.64
C THR A 201 9.06 -6.10 -16.14
N ALA A 202 8.96 -7.38 -15.72
CA ALA A 202 9.17 -7.84 -14.35
C ALA A 202 10.49 -7.33 -13.73
N GLY A 203 11.56 -7.36 -14.52
CA GLY A 203 12.93 -7.10 -14.07
C GLY A 203 13.28 -7.89 -12.80
N LYS A 204 14.01 -7.24 -11.87
CA LYS A 204 14.46 -7.85 -10.60
C LYS A 204 13.38 -7.97 -9.53
N ARG A 205 12.25 -7.26 -9.66
CA ARG A 205 11.18 -7.20 -8.66
C ARG A 205 9.84 -7.49 -9.33
N PRO A 206 9.51 -8.77 -9.61
CA PRO A 206 8.24 -9.18 -10.18
C PRO A 206 7.08 -9.09 -9.19
N TRP A 207 7.09 -8.21 -8.21
CA TRP A 207 5.90 -7.90 -7.41
C TRP A 207 5.53 -6.42 -7.56
N LEU A 208 6.37 -5.64 -8.24
CA LEU A 208 6.16 -4.22 -8.42
C LEU A 208 5.47 -3.99 -9.76
N ALA A 209 4.18 -3.68 -9.73
CA ALA A 209 3.40 -3.32 -10.92
C ALA A 209 3.83 -1.96 -11.50
N GLY A 210 4.14 -1.01 -10.61
CA GLY A 210 4.47 0.36 -10.99
C GLY A 210 4.81 1.25 -9.80
N MET A 211 5.14 2.49 -10.09
CA MET A 211 5.39 3.53 -9.09
C MET A 211 4.32 4.63 -9.19
N VAL A 212 3.67 4.95 -8.07
CA VAL A 212 2.69 6.04 -8.01
C VAL A 212 3.44 7.35 -7.83
N LYS A 213 3.29 8.27 -8.78
CA LYS A 213 4.09 9.50 -8.85
C LYS A 213 3.83 10.45 -7.69
N GLU A 214 2.56 10.65 -7.33
CA GLU A 214 2.17 11.66 -6.34
C GLU A 214 2.57 11.29 -4.91
N LYS A 215 2.39 10.01 -4.53
CA LYS A 215 2.72 9.52 -3.19
C LYS A 215 4.08 8.85 -3.09
N MET A 216 4.81 8.74 -4.21
CA MET A 216 6.10 8.05 -4.31
C MET A 216 6.08 6.65 -3.70
N CYS A 217 4.98 5.92 -3.91
CA CYS A 217 4.76 4.61 -3.32
C CYS A 217 4.80 3.50 -4.38
N ALA A 218 5.05 2.28 -3.93
CA ALA A 218 5.08 1.09 -4.76
C ALA A 218 3.67 0.54 -4.97
N LEU A 219 3.25 0.38 -6.24
CA LEU A 219 2.03 -0.36 -6.58
C LEU A 219 2.36 -1.85 -6.66
N ILE A 220 1.65 -2.65 -5.86
CA ILE A 220 1.87 -4.09 -5.78
C ILE A 220 1.11 -4.80 -6.91
N HIS A 221 1.81 -5.72 -7.58
CA HIS A 221 1.23 -6.72 -8.47
C HIS A 221 0.84 -7.94 -7.62
N VAL A 222 -0.45 -8.08 -7.34
CA VAL A 222 -0.95 -9.07 -6.37
C VAL A 222 -0.72 -10.50 -6.83
N GLU A 223 -1.05 -10.82 -8.09
CA GLU A 223 -0.88 -12.16 -8.64
C GLU A 223 0.58 -12.62 -8.65
N ALA A 224 1.48 -11.78 -9.15
CA ALA A 224 2.89 -12.12 -9.23
C ALA A 224 3.54 -12.24 -7.84
N LEU A 225 3.16 -11.38 -6.88
CA LEU A 225 3.58 -11.51 -5.49
C LEU A 225 3.10 -12.82 -4.87
N THR A 226 1.83 -13.16 -5.08
CA THR A 226 1.23 -14.42 -4.60
C THR A 226 1.94 -15.64 -5.20
N ALA A 227 2.26 -15.61 -6.49
CA ALA A 227 2.94 -16.68 -7.17
C ALA A 227 4.39 -16.87 -6.65
N MET A 228 5.11 -15.79 -6.35
CA MET A 228 6.42 -15.88 -5.72
C MET A 228 6.36 -16.44 -4.30
N LEU A 229 5.36 -16.05 -3.50
CA LEU A 229 5.15 -16.57 -2.16
C LEU A 229 4.85 -18.08 -2.17
N ASN A 230 4.02 -18.53 -3.11
CA ASN A 230 3.73 -19.95 -3.33
C ASN A 230 4.97 -20.75 -3.73
N ALA A 231 5.87 -20.16 -4.53
CA ALA A 231 7.14 -20.77 -4.91
C ALA A 231 8.17 -20.78 -3.77
N GLY A 232 7.89 -20.12 -2.64
CA GLY A 232 8.82 -20.00 -1.52
C GLY A 232 10.04 -19.13 -1.82
N LEU A 233 9.96 -18.27 -2.85
CA LEU A 233 11.07 -17.45 -3.28
C LEU A 233 11.31 -16.28 -2.33
N ASP A 234 12.58 -15.95 -2.10
CA ASP A 234 12.97 -14.70 -1.45
C ASP A 234 13.32 -13.68 -2.56
N VAL A 235 13.00 -12.41 -2.36
CA VAL A 235 13.36 -11.32 -3.30
C VAL A 235 14.88 -11.23 -3.51
N LYS A 236 15.69 -11.74 -2.58
CA LYS A 236 17.14 -11.91 -2.75
C LYS A 236 17.55 -13.00 -3.73
N ALA A 237 16.71 -14.02 -3.94
CA ALA A 237 17.03 -15.15 -4.81
C ALA A 237 16.89 -14.83 -6.31
N LEU A 238 16.32 -13.67 -6.65
CA LEU A 238 16.09 -13.19 -8.02
C LEU A 238 17.21 -12.25 -8.54
N GLY A 239 18.30 -12.06 -7.77
CA GLY A 239 19.33 -11.04 -7.99
C GLY A 239 20.73 -11.58 -8.26
#